data_AF-A0A936L5Y7-F1
#
_entry.id   AF-A0A936L5Y7-F1
#
_cell.length_a   1.000
_cell.length_b   1.000
_cell.length_c   1.000
_cell.angle_alpha   90.00
_cell.angle_beta   90.00
_cell.angle_gamma   90.00
#
_symmetry.space_group_name_H-M   'P 1'
#
loop_
_entity.id
_entity.type
_entity.pdbx_description
1 polymer ?
#
loop_
_entity_poly.entity_id
_entity_poly.type
_entity_poly.pdbx_seq_one_letter_code
_entity_poly.pdbx_strand_id
1 'polypeptide(L)'
;MHVTNIRKQLRAYGPTEDVLRELQAYILPPFGTIGQVFNYALLEDVELVRTWQGYLAEAEVAGIFPTLQRYIAPLCFPIRAGISQTDAYRRVTLNGHVPEAFAEATGLPLARPDGLQLFLYPSPAGRLPVLVAPERADFVSLVQALCYRNEPHPIPASMGAVFVKGLNNWDRIRRLSQGLYPLNSADWVAQREQYQDSLIILSEIPYSNVSARDMGLPEADWLRQSRQIRLAHEGAHYFAWRHFGRMHANMYDELIADYAGIRAVQAHFRADWFLRFIGLQHHPALQKEGRLHNYLGQPPLSQAARQGLQHILIDAARQLEAFDRQLVSFGEADMALRLWTICQHHLLDIAAPDGCQRLLHTFPYPQALSL
;
A
#
# COMPACT_ATOMS: atom_id res chain seq x y z
N MET A 1 -15.03 -6.03 -19.43
CA MET A 1 -14.47 -6.51 -20.72
C MET A 1 -14.54 -8.04 -20.76
N HIS A 2 -15.03 -8.67 -21.84
CA HIS A 2 -15.10 -10.14 -21.95
C HIS A 2 -13.69 -10.76 -22.13
N VAL A 3 -13.46 -11.95 -21.55
CA VAL A 3 -12.19 -12.71 -21.59
C VAL A 3 -11.62 -12.88 -23.01
N THR A 4 -12.49 -13.01 -24.02
CA THR A 4 -12.11 -13.12 -25.43
C THR A 4 -11.40 -11.86 -25.98
N ASN A 5 -11.70 -10.67 -25.45
CA ASN A 5 -11.08 -9.42 -25.88
C ASN A 5 -9.64 -9.27 -25.34
N ILE A 6 -9.39 -9.73 -24.11
CA ILE A 6 -8.07 -9.70 -23.46
C ILE A 6 -7.06 -10.53 -24.26
N ARG A 7 -7.43 -11.75 -24.68
CA ARG A 7 -6.53 -12.60 -25.48
C ARG A 7 -6.14 -11.97 -26.81
N LYS A 8 -7.07 -11.27 -27.47
CA LYS A 8 -6.78 -10.57 -28.73
C LYS A 8 -5.77 -9.45 -28.52
N GLN A 9 -5.88 -8.68 -27.43
CA GLN A 9 -4.91 -7.64 -27.10
C GLN A 9 -3.54 -8.22 -26.75
N LEU A 10 -3.49 -9.31 -25.98
CA LEU A 10 -2.24 -9.95 -25.58
C LEU A 10 -1.41 -10.49 -26.75
N ARG A 11 -2.04 -10.79 -27.91
CA ARG A 11 -1.31 -11.24 -29.12
C ARG A 11 -0.28 -10.22 -29.62
N ALA A 12 -0.44 -8.94 -29.28
CA ALA A 12 0.57 -7.92 -29.57
C ALA A 12 1.87 -8.10 -28.74
N TYR A 13 1.79 -8.81 -27.62
CA TYR A 13 2.86 -8.92 -26.61
C TYR A 13 3.39 -10.35 -26.42
N GLY A 14 2.70 -11.36 -26.95
CA GLY A 14 3.06 -12.77 -26.79
C GLY A 14 2.81 -13.58 -28.07
N PRO A 15 3.81 -14.31 -28.60
CA PRO A 15 3.67 -15.01 -29.88
C PRO A 15 3.01 -16.40 -29.74
N THR A 16 2.93 -16.98 -28.55
CA THR A 16 2.44 -18.35 -28.33
C THR A 16 1.25 -18.39 -27.37
N GLU A 17 0.33 -19.35 -27.57
CA GLU A 17 -0.88 -19.50 -26.74
C GLU A 17 -0.57 -19.80 -25.26
N ASP A 18 0.60 -20.38 -24.95
CA ASP A 18 1.04 -20.59 -23.57
C ASP A 18 1.42 -19.26 -22.89
N VAL A 19 2.20 -18.42 -23.58
CA VAL A 19 2.58 -17.08 -23.10
C VAL A 19 1.35 -16.20 -22.90
N LEU A 20 0.38 -16.28 -23.81
CA LEU A 20 -0.88 -15.53 -23.71
C LEU A 20 -1.70 -15.97 -22.49
N ARG A 21 -1.80 -17.28 -22.23
CA ARG A 21 -2.49 -17.81 -21.05
C ARG A 21 -1.82 -17.37 -19.75
N GLU A 22 -0.50 -17.42 -19.71
CA GLU A 22 0.29 -17.04 -18.56
C GLU A 22 0.13 -15.54 -18.23
N LEU A 23 0.28 -14.66 -19.23
CA LEU A 23 0.04 -13.22 -19.09
C LEU A 23 -1.39 -12.91 -18.66
N GLN A 24 -2.37 -13.59 -19.24
CA GLN A 24 -3.78 -13.42 -18.87
C GLN A 24 -4.01 -13.78 -17.40
N ALA A 25 -3.44 -14.89 -16.91
CA ALA A 25 -3.57 -15.31 -15.52
C ALA A 25 -2.89 -14.33 -14.56
N TYR A 26 -1.79 -13.70 -14.98
CA TYR A 26 -1.05 -12.74 -14.16
C TYR A 26 -1.77 -11.39 -13.97
N ILE A 27 -2.41 -10.88 -15.04
CA ILE A 27 -3.02 -9.53 -15.02
C ILE A 27 -4.44 -9.55 -14.46
N LEU A 28 -5.11 -10.71 -14.45
CA LEU A 28 -6.47 -10.86 -13.91
C LEU A 28 -6.48 -11.27 -12.43
N PRO A 29 -7.53 -10.90 -11.68
CA PRO A 29 -8.66 -10.02 -12.07
C PRO A 29 -8.31 -8.52 -12.00
N PRO A 30 -9.10 -7.63 -12.64
CA PRO A 30 -8.98 -6.19 -12.42
C PRO A 30 -9.35 -5.78 -10.98
N PHE A 31 -9.05 -4.54 -10.60
CA PHE A 31 -9.48 -3.96 -9.33
C PHE A 31 -11.00 -3.73 -9.30
N GLY A 32 -11.45 -2.79 -10.14
CA GLY A 32 -12.86 -2.43 -10.29
C GLY A 32 -13.45 -2.91 -11.61
N THR A 33 -14.68 -2.47 -11.86
CA THR A 33 -15.34 -2.59 -13.17
C THR A 33 -15.76 -1.20 -13.63
N ILE A 34 -15.57 -0.92 -14.92
CA ILE A 34 -16.05 0.33 -15.54
C ILE A 34 -17.54 0.52 -15.21
N GLY A 35 -17.89 1.72 -14.73
CA GLY A 35 -19.26 2.07 -14.34
C GLY A 35 -19.62 1.77 -12.89
N GLN A 36 -18.70 1.21 -12.09
CA GLN A 36 -18.85 1.23 -10.63
C GLN A 36 -18.95 2.69 -10.16
N VAL A 37 -19.81 2.98 -9.18
CA VAL A 37 -20.00 4.34 -8.64
C VAL A 37 -18.99 4.61 -7.54
N PHE A 38 -18.34 5.78 -7.57
CA PHE A 38 -17.42 6.21 -6.53
C PHE A 38 -18.20 6.44 -5.22
N ASN A 39 -17.80 5.76 -4.15
CA ASN A 39 -18.45 5.90 -2.86
C ASN A 39 -17.72 6.93 -1.99
N TYR A 40 -18.20 8.18 -2.05
CA TYR A 40 -17.67 9.29 -1.25
C TYR A 40 -17.75 9.04 0.27
N ALA A 41 -18.62 8.14 0.75
CA ALA A 41 -18.69 7.81 2.17
C ALA A 41 -17.47 7.04 2.68
N LEU A 42 -16.62 6.50 1.79
CA LEU A 42 -15.39 5.80 2.15
C LEU A 42 -14.18 6.73 2.31
N LEU A 43 -14.36 8.04 2.11
CA LEU A 43 -13.28 9.02 2.15
C LEU A 43 -12.66 9.21 3.53
N GLU A 44 -13.30 8.82 4.63
CA GLU A 44 -12.67 8.87 5.96
C GLU A 44 -13.26 7.83 6.92
N ASP A 45 -12.39 7.16 7.68
CA ASP A 45 -12.78 6.39 8.86
C ASP A 45 -12.72 7.29 10.09
N VAL A 46 -13.85 7.94 10.39
CA VAL A 46 -13.94 8.96 11.44
C VAL A 46 -13.59 8.40 12.83
N GLU A 47 -13.95 7.16 13.12
CA GLU A 47 -13.69 6.54 14.43
C GLU A 47 -12.23 6.11 14.57
N LEU A 48 -11.62 5.59 13.50
CA LEU A 48 -10.17 5.36 13.47
C LEU A 48 -9.42 6.67 13.69
N VAL A 49 -9.75 7.72 12.94
CA VAL A 49 -9.09 9.03 13.04
C VAL A 49 -9.20 9.60 14.45
N ARG A 50 -10.42 9.61 15.03
CA ARG A 50 -10.64 10.09 16.39
C ARG A 50 -9.83 9.29 17.42
N THR A 51 -9.79 7.98 17.28
CA THR A 51 -9.04 7.10 18.19
C THR A 51 -7.55 7.41 18.15
N TRP A 52 -6.97 7.49 16.95
CA TRP A 52 -5.54 7.75 16.77
C TRP A 52 -5.14 9.18 17.11
N GLN A 53 -6.04 10.17 16.99
CA GLN A 53 -5.82 11.51 17.55
C GLN A 53 -5.63 11.47 19.07
N GLY A 54 -6.39 10.63 19.78
CA GLY A 54 -6.20 10.39 21.21
C GLY A 54 -4.83 9.77 21.52
N TYR A 55 -4.41 8.78 20.73
CA TYR A 55 -3.08 8.16 20.89
C TYR A 55 -1.94 9.14 20.60
N LEU A 56 -2.10 10.02 19.61
CA LEU A 56 -1.13 11.09 19.34
C LEU A 56 -0.99 12.04 20.54
N ALA A 57 -2.10 12.52 21.09
CA ALA A 57 -2.08 13.40 22.25
C ALA A 57 -1.45 12.73 23.50
N GLU A 58 -1.69 11.43 23.70
CA GLU A 58 -1.04 10.69 24.78
C GLU A 58 0.47 10.51 24.53
N ALA A 59 0.85 10.22 23.29
CA ALA A 59 2.24 10.01 22.88
C ALA A 59 3.11 11.27 23.03
N GLU A 60 2.52 12.47 22.96
CA GLU A 60 3.22 13.74 23.25
C GLU A 60 3.72 13.83 24.70
N VAL A 61 3.05 13.14 25.64
CA VAL A 61 3.37 13.16 27.07
C VAL A 61 4.14 11.91 27.50
N ALA A 62 3.68 10.73 27.08
CA ALA A 62 4.22 9.44 27.54
C ALA A 62 5.27 8.84 26.60
N GLY A 63 5.47 9.43 25.41
CA GLY A 63 6.31 8.90 24.34
C GLY A 63 5.54 7.92 23.43
N ILE A 64 5.91 7.90 22.14
CA ILE A 64 5.20 7.13 21.10
C ILE A 64 5.18 5.64 21.42
N PHE A 65 6.33 5.03 21.68
CA PHE A 65 6.41 3.58 21.85
C PHE A 65 5.65 3.09 23.10
N PRO A 66 5.85 3.67 24.30
CA PRO A 66 5.06 3.31 25.48
C PRO A 66 3.56 3.48 25.26
N THR A 67 3.12 4.57 24.62
CA THR A 67 1.69 4.77 24.30
C THR A 67 1.16 3.66 23.39
N LEU A 68 1.86 3.32 22.31
CA LEU A 68 1.40 2.28 21.39
C LEU A 68 1.38 0.90 22.03
N GLN A 69 2.29 0.57 22.97
CA GLN A 69 2.27 -0.71 23.70
C GLN A 69 0.97 -0.93 24.49
N ARG A 70 0.32 0.14 24.95
CA ARG A 70 -0.96 0.04 25.69
C ARG A 70 -2.12 -0.40 24.80
N TYR A 71 -2.04 -0.13 23.51
CA TYR A 71 -3.15 -0.29 22.57
C TYR A 71 -2.90 -1.38 21.52
N ILE A 72 -1.63 -1.64 21.18
CA ILE A 72 -1.21 -2.58 20.14
C ILE A 72 -0.47 -3.74 20.78
N ALA A 73 -1.24 -4.78 21.12
CA ALA A 73 -0.76 -5.97 21.83
C ALA A 73 0.54 -6.61 21.29
N PRO A 74 0.75 -6.76 19.95
CA PRO A 74 2.01 -7.27 19.41
C PRO A 74 3.27 -6.54 19.88
N LEU A 75 3.18 -5.24 20.23
CA LEU A 75 4.34 -4.45 20.70
C LEU A 75 4.78 -4.82 22.13
N CYS A 76 3.99 -5.62 22.85
CA CYS A 76 4.31 -6.14 24.17
C CYS A 76 5.06 -7.48 24.12
N PHE A 77 5.34 -8.03 22.94
CA PHE A 77 6.03 -9.31 22.77
C PHE A 77 7.33 -9.18 21.99
N PRO A 78 8.36 -9.97 22.31
CA PRO A 78 9.62 -9.99 21.56
C PRO A 78 9.43 -10.67 20.20
N ILE A 79 10.39 -10.50 19.30
CA ILE A 79 10.47 -11.33 18.09
C ILE A 79 11.11 -12.68 18.46
N ARG A 80 10.37 -13.78 18.31
CA ARG A 80 10.86 -15.12 18.65
C ARG A 80 10.11 -16.21 17.91
N ALA A 81 10.85 -17.20 17.39
CA ALA A 81 10.26 -18.33 16.68
C ALA A 81 9.24 -19.08 17.55
N GLY A 82 8.04 -19.29 17.00
CA GLY A 82 6.93 -19.96 17.65
C GLY A 82 6.16 -19.10 18.66
N ILE A 83 6.50 -17.81 18.85
CA ILE A 83 5.82 -16.97 19.85
C ILE A 83 4.32 -16.83 19.56
N SER A 84 3.95 -16.79 18.28
CA SER A 84 2.55 -16.66 17.86
C SER A 84 1.68 -17.86 18.25
N GLN A 85 2.30 -18.99 18.58
CA GLN A 85 1.64 -20.23 18.99
C GLN A 85 1.52 -20.37 20.50
N THR A 86 2.18 -19.51 21.28
CA THR A 86 2.11 -19.55 22.74
C THR A 86 0.74 -19.12 23.25
N ASP A 87 0.31 -19.71 24.37
CA ASP A 87 -0.97 -19.36 24.99
C ASP A 87 -1.00 -17.90 25.45
N ALA A 88 0.11 -17.41 26.00
CA ALA A 88 0.27 -16.01 26.41
C ALA A 88 0.00 -15.06 25.24
N TYR A 89 0.69 -15.25 24.11
CA TYR A 89 0.53 -14.41 22.93
C TYR A 89 -0.92 -14.42 22.44
N ARG A 90 -1.50 -15.61 22.24
CA ARG A 90 -2.89 -15.74 21.76
C ARG A 90 -3.89 -15.09 22.70
N ARG A 91 -3.76 -15.26 24.01
CA ARG A 91 -4.67 -14.65 25.00
C ARG A 91 -4.60 -13.12 24.96
N VAL A 92 -3.41 -12.55 24.82
CA VAL A 92 -3.27 -11.09 24.77
C VAL A 92 -3.74 -10.55 23.41
N THR A 93 -3.28 -11.11 22.29
CA THR A 93 -3.58 -10.57 20.96
C THR A 93 -4.99 -10.90 20.44
N LEU A 94 -5.55 -12.06 20.81
CA LEU A 94 -6.84 -12.54 20.30
C LEU A 94 -7.99 -12.46 21.31
N ASN A 95 -7.69 -12.33 22.61
CA ASN A 95 -8.72 -12.27 23.66
C ASN A 95 -8.59 -11.04 24.58
N GLY A 96 -7.62 -10.15 24.35
CA GLY A 96 -7.54 -8.86 25.05
C GLY A 96 -7.10 -8.93 26.50
N HIS A 97 -6.45 -10.02 26.92
CA HIS A 97 -5.86 -10.10 28.26
C HIS A 97 -4.73 -9.08 28.43
N VAL A 98 -4.52 -8.67 29.68
CA VAL A 98 -3.47 -7.74 30.10
C VAL A 98 -2.09 -8.38 29.92
N PRO A 99 -1.17 -7.81 29.12
CA PRO A 99 0.14 -8.41 28.84
C PRO A 99 0.99 -8.69 30.09
N GLU A 100 0.93 -7.82 31.09
CA GLU A 100 1.71 -7.88 32.34
C GLU A 100 1.43 -9.14 33.17
N ALA A 101 0.34 -9.87 32.86
CA ALA A 101 0.03 -11.15 33.48
C ALA A 101 0.87 -12.33 32.94
N PHE A 102 1.68 -12.13 31.89
CA PHE A 102 2.41 -13.19 31.20
C PHE A 102 3.91 -12.90 31.14
N ALA A 103 4.74 -13.88 31.52
CA ALA A 103 6.20 -13.75 31.51
C ALA A 103 6.79 -13.62 30.10
N GLU A 104 6.08 -14.11 29.08
CA GLU A 104 6.48 -14.04 27.68
C GLU A 104 6.30 -12.64 27.06
N ALA A 105 5.50 -11.78 27.69
CA ALA A 105 5.24 -10.40 27.24
C ALA A 105 6.36 -9.45 27.68
N THR A 106 7.59 -9.71 27.21
CA THR A 106 8.79 -8.94 27.60
C THR A 106 8.98 -7.63 26.84
N GLY A 107 8.04 -7.25 25.97
CA GLY A 107 8.15 -6.09 25.08
C GLY A 107 8.87 -6.40 23.76
N LEU A 108 8.56 -5.61 22.74
CA LEU A 108 9.29 -5.61 21.47
C LEU A 108 10.57 -4.78 21.62
N PRO A 109 11.77 -5.37 21.46
CA PRO A 109 13.01 -4.61 21.57
C PRO A 109 13.21 -3.71 20.35
N LEU A 110 13.31 -2.41 20.60
CA LEU A 110 13.70 -1.40 19.62
C LEU A 110 15.06 -0.80 20.03
N ALA A 111 15.92 -0.58 19.06
CA ALA A 111 17.22 0.05 19.22
C ALA A 111 17.10 1.57 19.48
N ARG A 112 16.12 2.24 18.86
CA ARG A 112 15.90 3.69 19.01
C ARG A 112 14.41 4.04 19.09
N PRO A 113 13.69 3.58 20.14
CA PRO A 113 12.26 3.84 20.31
C PRO A 113 11.90 5.33 20.37
N ASP A 114 12.77 6.17 20.95
CA ASP A 114 12.56 7.62 21.04
C ASP A 114 12.71 8.36 19.70
N GLY A 115 13.26 7.68 18.69
CA GLY A 115 13.40 8.20 17.32
C GLY A 115 12.15 8.01 16.47
N LEU A 116 11.15 7.26 16.94
CA LEU A 116 9.92 7.03 16.20
C LEU A 116 9.18 8.35 15.94
N GLN A 117 8.48 8.42 14.81
CA GLN A 117 7.56 9.52 14.51
C GLN A 117 6.17 8.93 14.28
N LEU A 118 5.14 9.53 14.86
CA LEU A 118 3.76 9.13 14.70
C LEU A 118 2.93 10.33 14.24
N PHE A 119 2.14 10.16 13.18
CA PHE A 119 1.24 11.21 12.68
C PHE A 119 0.08 10.61 11.86
N LEU A 120 -0.94 11.42 11.57
CA LEU A 120 -2.02 11.08 10.66
C LEU A 120 -1.76 11.67 9.26
N TYR A 121 -1.67 10.81 8.25
CA TYR A 121 -1.45 11.20 6.86
C TYR A 121 -2.78 11.32 6.10
N PRO A 122 -3.12 12.47 5.48
CA PRO A 122 -4.33 12.64 4.67
C PRO A 122 -4.17 11.94 3.31
N SER A 123 -4.50 10.65 3.24
CA SER A 123 -4.43 9.88 2.00
C SER A 123 -5.67 10.11 1.11
N PRO A 124 -5.64 9.68 -0.17
CA PRO A 124 -6.80 9.73 -1.06
C PRO A 124 -8.04 8.93 -0.58
N ALA A 125 -7.89 8.04 0.40
CA ALA A 125 -9.00 7.31 1.03
C ALA A 125 -9.19 7.66 2.52
N GLY A 126 -8.71 8.84 2.92
CA GLY A 126 -8.86 9.37 4.27
C GLY A 126 -7.59 9.33 5.10
N ARG A 127 -7.69 9.88 6.31
CA ARG A 127 -6.54 9.95 7.22
C ARG A 127 -6.15 8.56 7.74
N LEU A 128 -4.85 8.28 7.73
CA LEU A 128 -4.26 7.05 8.21
C LEU A 128 -3.13 7.30 9.20
N PRO A 129 -3.00 6.53 10.28
CA PRO A 129 -1.84 6.58 11.14
C PRO A 129 -0.59 6.07 10.42
N VAL A 130 0.51 6.80 10.61
CA VAL A 130 1.81 6.49 10.04
C VAL A 130 2.83 6.45 11.17
N LEU A 131 3.52 5.32 11.29
CA LEU A 131 4.65 5.12 12.18
C LEU A 131 5.95 5.08 11.37
N VAL A 132 6.80 6.08 11.55
CA VAL A 132 8.14 6.12 10.92
C VAL A 132 9.17 5.59 11.91
N ALA A 133 9.97 4.63 11.47
CA ALA A 133 11.13 4.11 12.16
C ALA A 133 12.41 4.49 11.40
N PRO A 134 13.17 5.49 11.89
CA PRO A 134 14.42 5.90 11.26
C PRO A 134 15.48 4.80 11.29
N GLU A 135 15.52 4.02 12.37
CA GLU A 135 16.44 2.90 12.52
C GLU A 135 15.94 1.68 11.74
N ARG A 136 16.81 1.09 10.92
CA ARG A 136 16.41 -0.03 10.06
C ARG A 136 16.04 -1.27 10.88
N ALA A 137 16.77 -1.53 11.96
CA ALA A 137 16.46 -2.63 12.87
C ALA A 137 15.05 -2.48 13.46
N ASP A 138 14.66 -1.25 13.84
CA ASP A 138 13.35 -0.96 14.41
C ASP A 138 12.23 -1.13 13.38
N PHE A 139 12.45 -0.67 12.15
CA PHE A 139 11.52 -0.94 11.05
C PHE A 139 11.29 -2.45 10.89
N VAL A 140 12.36 -3.25 10.85
CA VAL A 140 12.25 -4.71 10.70
C VAL A 140 11.48 -5.33 11.87
N SER A 141 11.80 -4.96 13.10
CA SER A 141 11.10 -5.43 14.31
C SER A 141 9.61 -5.09 14.28
N LEU A 142 9.25 -3.86 13.91
CA LEU A 142 7.86 -3.42 13.80
C LEU A 142 7.10 -4.19 12.71
N VAL A 143 7.71 -4.40 11.54
CA VAL A 143 7.10 -5.20 10.47
C VAL A 143 6.91 -6.65 10.91
N GLN A 144 7.91 -7.27 11.56
CA GLN A 144 7.79 -8.63 12.08
C GLN A 144 6.68 -8.75 13.13
N ALA A 145 6.59 -7.79 14.06
CA ALA A 145 5.53 -7.76 15.06
C ALA A 145 4.14 -7.64 14.43
N LEU A 146 3.96 -6.64 13.55
CA LEU A 146 2.63 -6.23 13.08
C LEU A 146 2.14 -7.00 11.84
N CYS A 147 3.03 -7.48 10.98
CA CYS A 147 2.69 -8.24 9.78
C CYS A 147 2.89 -9.75 9.94
N TYR A 148 3.85 -10.16 10.78
CA TYR A 148 4.26 -11.56 10.94
C TYR A 148 4.05 -12.11 12.35
N ARG A 149 3.19 -11.45 13.15
CA ARG A 149 2.76 -11.93 14.47
C ARG A 149 3.93 -12.21 15.42
N ASN A 150 4.93 -11.34 15.39
CA ASN A 150 6.17 -11.44 16.15
C ASN A 150 7.04 -12.67 15.82
N GLU A 151 6.76 -13.36 14.71
CA GLU A 151 7.62 -14.41 14.21
C GLU A 151 8.84 -13.83 13.47
N PRO A 152 10.03 -14.44 13.59
CA PRO A 152 11.18 -14.07 12.78
C PRO A 152 10.87 -14.31 11.30
N HIS A 153 10.76 -13.22 10.53
CA HIS A 153 10.53 -13.28 9.09
C HIS A 153 11.57 -12.41 8.37
N PRO A 154 12.30 -12.93 7.38
CA PRO A 154 13.26 -12.13 6.62
C PRO A 154 12.57 -10.96 5.91
N ILE A 155 12.98 -9.73 6.20
CA ILE A 155 12.46 -8.52 5.55
C ILE A 155 13.48 -8.02 4.52
N PRO A 156 13.12 -7.92 3.22
CA PRO A 156 14.04 -7.47 2.18
C PRO A 156 14.64 -6.10 2.47
N ALA A 157 15.93 -5.91 2.21
CA ALA A 157 16.61 -4.62 2.42
C ALA A 157 15.98 -3.48 1.61
N SER A 158 15.38 -3.79 0.46
CA SER A 158 14.67 -2.84 -0.39
C SER A 158 13.27 -2.45 0.11
N MET A 159 12.68 -3.22 1.04
CA MET A 159 11.36 -2.92 1.60
C MET A 159 11.48 -1.71 2.52
N GLY A 160 10.95 -0.57 2.06
CA GLY A 160 11.04 0.69 2.80
C GLY A 160 9.74 1.13 3.47
N ALA A 161 8.64 0.44 3.20
CA ALA A 161 7.31 0.74 3.69
C ALA A 161 6.48 -0.55 3.73
N VAL A 162 5.41 -0.54 4.54
CA VAL A 162 4.32 -1.51 4.44
C VAL A 162 3.03 -0.92 4.98
N PHE A 163 1.95 -1.10 4.23
CA PHE A 163 0.58 -0.93 4.72
C PHE A 163 0.14 -2.15 5.53
N VAL A 164 -0.08 -1.95 6.83
CA VAL A 164 -0.61 -2.97 7.74
C VAL A 164 -2.12 -2.82 7.84
N LYS A 165 -2.83 -3.95 7.68
CA LYS A 165 -4.28 -4.04 7.81
C LYS A 165 -4.68 -5.05 8.86
N GLY A 166 -5.85 -4.86 9.47
CA GLY A 166 -6.48 -5.89 10.29
C GLY A 166 -5.92 -5.98 11.71
N LEU A 167 -5.34 -4.90 12.25
CA LEU A 167 -4.76 -4.90 13.59
C LEU A 167 -5.87 -4.80 14.63
N ASN A 168 -6.08 -5.86 15.41
CA ASN A 168 -7.05 -5.83 16.49
C ASN A 168 -6.68 -4.76 17.53
N ASN A 169 -7.48 -3.70 17.61
CA ASN A 169 -7.34 -2.66 18.62
C ASN A 169 -8.27 -2.97 19.80
N TRP A 170 -7.70 -3.54 20.86
CA TRP A 170 -8.47 -3.95 22.04
C TRP A 170 -9.08 -2.80 22.83
N ASP A 171 -8.54 -1.59 22.70
CA ASP A 171 -9.16 -0.40 23.27
C ASP A 171 -10.45 -0.04 22.52
N ARG A 172 -10.45 -0.07 21.19
CA ARG A 172 -11.69 0.07 20.39
C ARG A 172 -12.70 -1.04 20.69
N ILE A 173 -12.25 -2.30 20.77
CA ILE A 173 -13.12 -3.44 21.14
C ILE A 173 -13.77 -3.19 22.51
N ARG A 174 -13.00 -2.75 23.51
CA ARG A 174 -13.55 -2.46 24.85
C ARG A 174 -14.59 -1.35 24.81
N ARG A 175 -14.33 -0.24 24.10
CA ARG A 175 -15.30 0.85 23.95
C ARG A 175 -16.59 0.41 23.26
N LEU A 176 -16.48 -0.40 22.20
CA LEU A 176 -17.64 -0.98 21.52
C LEU A 176 -18.43 -1.94 22.43
N SER A 177 -17.73 -2.78 23.18
CA SER A 177 -18.36 -3.75 24.11
C SER A 177 -19.04 -3.10 25.31
N GLN A 178 -18.62 -1.90 25.71
CA GLN A 178 -19.29 -1.12 26.74
C GLN A 178 -20.59 -0.47 26.24
N GLY A 179 -20.74 -0.29 24.92
CA GLY A 179 -21.91 0.32 24.28
C GLY A 179 -22.95 -0.66 23.72
N LEU A 180 -22.66 -1.96 23.66
CA LEU A 180 -23.52 -2.99 23.06
C LEU A 180 -23.76 -4.17 24.02
N TYR A 181 -24.97 -4.76 23.97
CA TYR A 181 -25.27 -6.08 24.56
C TYR A 181 -24.25 -7.13 24.04
N PRO A 182 -23.97 -8.23 24.78
CA PRO A 182 -22.93 -9.18 24.42
C PRO A 182 -23.09 -9.69 22.98
N LEU A 183 -22.29 -9.12 22.07
CA LEU A 183 -22.25 -9.49 20.67
C LEU A 183 -21.75 -10.92 20.56
N ASN A 184 -22.44 -11.75 19.76
CA ASN A 184 -21.99 -13.10 19.50
C ASN A 184 -20.76 -13.07 18.55
N SER A 185 -20.08 -14.21 18.40
CA SER A 185 -18.88 -14.30 17.56
C SER A 185 -19.10 -13.91 16.09
N ALA A 186 -20.30 -14.08 15.53
CA ALA A 186 -20.61 -13.71 14.15
C ALA A 186 -20.74 -12.19 13.98
N ASP A 187 -21.32 -11.50 14.98
CA ASP A 187 -21.45 -10.04 14.98
C ASP A 187 -20.07 -9.35 15.01
N TRP A 188 -19.14 -9.88 15.78
CA TRP A 188 -17.74 -9.40 15.80
C TRP A 188 -17.01 -9.59 14.48
N VAL A 189 -17.35 -10.65 13.72
CA VAL A 189 -16.77 -10.85 12.38
C VAL A 189 -17.33 -9.83 11.39
N ALA A 190 -18.63 -9.52 11.48
CA ALA A 190 -19.29 -8.54 10.62
C ALA A 190 -18.83 -7.09 10.89
N GLN A 191 -18.33 -6.80 12.09
CA GLN A 191 -17.95 -5.44 12.51
C GLN A 191 -16.43 -5.23 12.61
N ARG A 192 -15.62 -6.06 11.92
CA ARG A 192 -14.16 -5.97 11.94
C ARG A 192 -13.62 -4.56 11.69
N GLU A 193 -14.19 -3.84 10.74
CA GLU A 193 -13.77 -2.46 10.41
C GLU A 193 -13.94 -1.47 11.56
N GLN A 194 -14.79 -1.76 12.56
CA GLN A 194 -15.00 -0.89 13.71
C GLN A 194 -13.91 -0.99 14.78
N TYR A 195 -13.09 -2.05 14.74
CA TYR A 195 -12.05 -2.29 15.76
C TYR A 195 -10.71 -2.76 15.20
N GLN A 196 -10.65 -3.13 13.92
CA GLN A 196 -9.40 -3.43 13.26
C GLN A 196 -8.84 -2.16 12.65
N ASP A 197 -7.66 -1.77 13.14
CA ASP A 197 -6.96 -0.62 12.62
C ASP A 197 -6.11 -0.99 11.41
N SER A 198 -5.86 0.02 10.60
CA SER A 198 -4.86 0.00 9.53
C SER A 198 -3.85 1.11 9.78
N LEU A 199 -2.58 0.83 9.53
CA LEU A 199 -1.50 1.80 9.71
C LEU A 199 -0.38 1.58 8.70
N ILE A 200 0.38 2.63 8.41
CA ILE A 200 1.56 2.54 7.55
C ILE A 200 2.80 2.51 8.44
N ILE A 201 3.72 1.56 8.20
CA ILE A 201 5.07 1.59 8.77
C ILE A 201 6.03 2.06 7.69
N LEU A 202 6.88 3.04 8.01
CA LEU A 202 7.86 3.62 7.09
C LEU A 202 9.27 3.56 7.64
N SER A 203 10.23 3.37 6.74
CA SER A 203 11.66 3.58 6.99
C SER A 203 12.21 4.80 6.25
N GLU A 204 13.41 5.23 6.62
CA GLU A 204 14.11 6.37 6.01
C GLU A 204 15.24 5.92 5.06
N ILE A 205 14.90 5.17 4.01
CA ILE A 205 15.86 4.75 2.96
C ILE A 205 15.55 5.40 1.60
N PRO A 206 16.43 5.38 0.59
CA PRO A 206 16.10 5.83 -0.78
C PRO A 206 15.01 4.99 -1.45
N TYR A 207 14.09 5.61 -2.20
CA TYR A 207 12.96 4.92 -2.80
C TYR A 207 13.41 3.91 -3.85
N SER A 208 12.84 2.70 -3.81
CA SER A 208 13.19 1.59 -4.72
C SER A 208 14.68 1.23 -4.74
N ASN A 209 15.43 1.56 -3.69
CA ASN A 209 16.90 1.43 -3.61
C ASN A 209 17.66 2.19 -4.72
N VAL A 210 17.03 3.20 -5.33
CA VAL A 210 17.63 4.03 -6.37
C VAL A 210 18.44 5.14 -5.70
N SER A 211 19.67 5.35 -6.16
CA SER A 211 20.54 6.37 -5.55
C SER A 211 20.12 7.78 -5.96
N ALA A 212 20.46 8.77 -5.13
CA ALA A 212 20.22 10.18 -5.47
C ALA A 212 20.97 10.59 -6.75
N ARG A 213 22.18 10.04 -6.95
CA ARG A 213 22.96 10.20 -8.19
C ARG A 213 22.19 9.74 -9.42
N ASP A 214 21.53 8.59 -9.35
CA ASP A 214 20.75 8.04 -10.47
C ASP A 214 19.50 8.86 -10.77
N MET A 215 18.98 9.58 -9.77
CA MET A 215 17.89 10.54 -9.92
C MET A 215 18.37 11.92 -10.37
N GLY A 216 19.68 12.19 -10.35
CA GLY A 216 20.24 13.52 -10.61
C GLY A 216 19.86 14.54 -9.53
N LEU A 217 19.65 14.11 -8.28
CA LEU A 217 19.20 14.94 -7.17
C LEU A 217 20.23 14.93 -6.02
N PRO A 218 20.27 15.98 -5.18
CA PRO A 218 20.99 15.92 -3.91
C PRO A 218 20.44 14.82 -2.99
N GLU A 219 21.31 14.18 -2.20
CA GLU A 219 20.94 13.06 -1.33
C GLU A 219 19.82 13.41 -0.34
N ALA A 220 19.91 14.58 0.32
CA ALA A 220 18.90 15.05 1.25
C ALA A 220 17.54 15.30 0.56
N ASP A 221 17.56 15.83 -0.67
CA ASP A 221 16.35 16.05 -1.46
C ASP A 221 15.72 14.75 -1.90
N TRP A 222 16.53 13.80 -2.35
CA TRP A 222 16.05 12.50 -2.76
C TRP A 222 15.48 11.71 -1.58
N LEU A 223 16.11 11.76 -0.41
CA LEU A 223 15.58 11.08 0.78
C LEU A 223 14.24 11.68 1.22
N ARG A 224 14.11 13.01 1.22
CA ARG A 224 12.84 13.70 1.51
C ARG A 224 11.75 13.31 0.51
N GLN A 225 12.05 13.35 -0.79
CA GLN A 225 11.11 12.92 -1.83
C GLN A 225 10.77 11.44 -1.70
N SER A 226 11.74 10.58 -1.40
CA SER A 226 11.54 9.15 -1.20
C SER A 226 10.54 8.87 -0.07
N ARG A 227 10.58 9.64 1.02
CA ARG A 227 9.59 9.55 2.11
C ARG A 227 8.19 9.91 1.61
N GLN A 228 8.04 11.01 0.87
CA GLN A 228 6.75 11.45 0.33
C GLN A 228 6.19 10.46 -0.71
N ILE A 229 7.05 9.93 -1.59
CA ILE A 229 6.69 8.89 -2.55
C ILE A 229 6.11 7.67 -1.82
N ARG A 230 6.79 7.17 -0.77
CA ARG A 230 6.29 6.01 -0.01
C ARG A 230 4.96 6.28 0.68
N LEU A 231 4.79 7.45 1.29
CA LEU A 231 3.54 7.83 1.95
C LEU A 231 2.36 7.76 0.97
N ALA A 232 2.51 8.38 -0.19
CA ALA A 232 1.47 8.38 -1.21
C ALA A 232 1.29 7.01 -1.87
N HIS A 233 2.37 6.24 -2.04
CA HIS A 233 2.35 4.86 -2.55
C HIS A 233 1.52 3.94 -1.63
N GLU A 234 1.82 3.90 -0.34
CA GLU A 234 1.04 3.11 0.63
C GLU A 234 -0.39 3.66 0.78
N GLY A 235 -0.58 4.98 0.65
CA GLY A 235 -1.90 5.60 0.58
C GLY A 235 -2.74 5.12 -0.61
N ALA A 236 -2.12 4.80 -1.75
CA ALA A 236 -2.80 4.24 -2.91
C ALA A 236 -3.20 2.77 -2.69
N HIS A 237 -2.34 1.98 -2.03
CA HIS A 237 -2.72 0.62 -1.61
C HIS A 237 -3.90 0.65 -0.64
N TYR A 238 -3.88 1.54 0.35
CA TYR A 238 -5.01 1.76 1.24
C TYR A 238 -6.27 2.16 0.47
N PHE A 239 -6.14 3.07 -0.51
CA PHE A 239 -7.24 3.47 -1.37
C PHE A 239 -7.83 2.28 -2.12
N ALA A 240 -6.98 1.44 -2.74
CA ALA A 240 -7.41 0.25 -3.46
C ALA A 240 -8.14 -0.74 -2.55
N TRP A 241 -7.61 -0.96 -1.34
CA TRP A 241 -8.24 -1.81 -0.33
C TRP A 241 -9.62 -1.29 0.10
N ARG A 242 -9.73 0.00 0.45
CA ARG A 242 -11.00 0.62 0.89
C ARG A 242 -12.08 0.56 -0.17
N HIS A 243 -11.73 0.87 -1.42
CA HIS A 243 -12.71 1.06 -2.49
C HIS A 243 -13.03 -0.22 -3.29
N PHE A 244 -12.10 -1.18 -3.34
CA PHE A 244 -12.24 -2.40 -4.15
C PHE A 244 -12.09 -3.70 -3.35
N GLY A 245 -11.85 -3.61 -2.03
CA GLY A 245 -11.69 -4.74 -1.13
C GLY A 245 -10.43 -5.58 -1.40
N ARG A 246 -9.51 -5.09 -2.24
CA ARG A 246 -8.36 -5.86 -2.72
C ARG A 246 -7.12 -5.00 -2.95
N MET A 247 -5.98 -5.63 -2.77
CA MET A 247 -4.66 -5.19 -3.20
C MET A 247 -4.01 -6.41 -3.86
N HIS A 248 -3.39 -6.22 -5.01
CA HIS A 248 -2.72 -7.29 -5.74
C HIS A 248 -1.22 -7.20 -5.49
N ALA A 249 -0.57 -8.30 -5.14
CA ALA A 249 0.89 -8.35 -5.09
C ALA A 249 1.50 -8.50 -6.51
N ASN A 250 1.13 -7.61 -7.43
CA ASN A 250 1.55 -7.63 -8.84
C ASN A 250 1.90 -6.23 -9.35
N MET A 251 2.52 -6.17 -10.53
CA MET A 251 2.97 -4.90 -11.11
C MET A 251 1.87 -3.92 -11.48
N TYR A 252 0.62 -4.36 -11.57
CA TYR A 252 -0.47 -3.43 -11.84
C TYR A 252 -0.76 -2.57 -10.60
N ASP A 253 -0.84 -3.19 -9.41
CA ASP A 253 -0.97 -2.45 -8.15
C ASP A 253 0.20 -1.49 -7.95
N GLU A 254 1.42 -1.97 -8.18
CA GLU A 254 2.64 -1.17 -8.03
C GLU A 254 2.69 0.02 -9.00
N LEU A 255 2.15 -0.10 -10.22
CA LEU A 255 2.03 1.02 -11.15
C LEU A 255 1.09 2.10 -10.62
N ILE A 256 -0.05 1.70 -10.04
CA ILE A 256 -1.03 2.63 -9.45
C ILE A 256 -0.43 3.32 -8.22
N ALA A 257 0.29 2.57 -7.38
CA ALA A 257 0.92 3.08 -6.19
C ALA A 257 2.11 4.01 -6.53
N ASP A 258 2.95 3.65 -7.50
CA ASP A 258 4.00 4.54 -8.02
C ASP A 258 3.43 5.77 -8.72
N TYR A 259 2.24 5.68 -9.33
CA TYR A 259 1.53 6.84 -9.87
C TYR A 259 1.24 7.88 -8.79
N ALA A 260 0.60 7.48 -7.69
CA ALA A 260 0.38 8.36 -6.54
C ALA A 260 1.69 8.88 -5.94
N GLY A 261 2.66 7.97 -5.75
CA GLY A 261 3.97 8.28 -5.21
C GLY A 261 4.71 9.36 -5.99
N ILE A 262 4.82 9.21 -7.31
CA ILE A 262 5.51 10.17 -8.17
C ILE A 262 4.76 11.50 -8.21
N ARG A 263 3.42 11.49 -8.31
CA ARG A 263 2.61 12.73 -8.29
C ARG A 263 2.71 13.50 -6.98
N ALA A 264 3.03 12.84 -5.87
CA ALA A 264 3.25 13.52 -4.60
C ALA A 264 4.50 14.42 -4.60
N VAL A 265 5.45 14.21 -5.52
CA VAL A 265 6.71 14.97 -5.58
C VAL A 265 6.99 15.61 -6.94
N GLN A 266 6.21 15.27 -7.96
CA GLN A 266 6.31 15.82 -9.32
C GLN A 266 4.96 16.42 -9.76
N ALA A 267 5.03 17.49 -10.55
CA ALA A 267 3.85 18.16 -11.10
C ALA A 267 3.04 17.26 -12.04
N HIS A 268 3.68 16.26 -12.64
CA HIS A 268 3.04 15.25 -13.47
C HIS A 268 3.64 13.87 -13.19
N PHE A 269 2.91 12.81 -13.52
CA PHE A 269 3.42 11.45 -13.49
C PHE A 269 4.56 11.33 -14.51
N ARG A 270 5.68 10.75 -14.07
CA ARG A 270 6.92 10.61 -14.84
C ARG A 270 7.14 9.14 -15.17
N ALA A 271 6.83 8.75 -16.40
CA ALA A 271 6.99 7.36 -16.83
C ALA A 271 8.46 6.90 -16.72
N ASP A 272 9.41 7.78 -17.00
CA ASP A 272 10.85 7.49 -16.86
C ASP A 272 11.27 7.21 -15.41
N TRP A 273 10.66 7.86 -14.42
CA TRP A 273 10.88 7.57 -13.00
C TRP A 273 10.33 6.20 -12.64
N PHE A 274 9.07 5.91 -13.00
CA PHE A 274 8.47 4.60 -12.79
C PHE A 274 9.32 3.48 -13.40
N LEU A 275 9.68 3.63 -14.69
CA LEU A 275 10.50 2.65 -15.40
C LEU A 275 11.87 2.46 -14.75
N ARG A 276 12.49 3.51 -14.20
CA ARG A 276 13.72 3.38 -13.42
C ARG A 276 13.51 2.59 -12.12
N PHE A 277 12.46 2.87 -11.37
CA PHE A 277 12.16 2.20 -10.10
C PHE A 277 11.97 0.68 -10.27
N ILE A 278 11.33 0.28 -11.36
CA ILE A 278 11.09 -1.14 -11.65
C ILE A 278 12.23 -1.81 -12.42
N GLY A 279 13.24 -1.05 -12.86
CA GLY A 279 14.44 -1.56 -13.53
C GLY A 279 14.36 -1.70 -15.05
N LEU A 280 13.43 -0.98 -15.71
CA LEU A 280 13.18 -1.00 -17.15
C LEU A 280 13.67 0.26 -17.90
N GLN A 281 14.43 1.14 -17.26
CA GLN A 281 14.94 2.37 -17.88
C GLN A 281 15.87 2.15 -19.08
N HIS A 282 16.43 0.94 -19.22
CA HIS A 282 17.32 0.55 -20.33
C HIS A 282 16.78 -0.67 -21.09
N HIS A 283 15.44 -0.82 -21.16
CA HIS A 283 14.79 -1.88 -21.92
C HIS A 283 15.40 -2.03 -23.33
N PRO A 284 15.73 -3.26 -23.80
CA PRO A 284 15.25 -4.56 -23.30
C PRO A 284 15.98 -5.14 -22.10
N ALA A 285 17.03 -4.49 -21.59
CA ALA A 285 17.73 -4.97 -20.40
C ALA A 285 16.90 -4.70 -19.13
N LEU A 286 16.68 -5.75 -18.33
CA LEU A 286 16.11 -5.66 -16.99
C LEU A 286 17.22 -5.56 -15.96
N GLN A 287 17.24 -4.47 -15.19
CA GLN A 287 18.22 -4.27 -14.12
C GLN A 287 18.05 -5.32 -13.02
N LYS A 288 19.17 -5.81 -12.49
CA LYS A 288 19.19 -6.87 -11.46
C LYS A 288 18.50 -6.44 -10.17
N GLU A 289 18.69 -5.18 -9.78
CA GLU A 289 18.14 -4.60 -8.54
C GLU A 289 16.78 -3.92 -8.75
N GLY A 290 16.17 -4.06 -9.94
CA GLY A 290 14.88 -3.45 -10.25
C GLY A 290 13.73 -4.11 -9.50
N ARG A 291 12.77 -3.31 -9.01
CA ARG A 291 11.61 -3.84 -8.25
C ARG A 291 10.77 -4.86 -9.00
N LEU A 292 10.78 -4.88 -10.34
CA LEU A 292 10.00 -5.83 -11.14
C LEU A 292 10.22 -7.29 -10.73
N HIS A 293 11.44 -7.67 -10.30
CA HIS A 293 11.74 -9.04 -9.87
C HIS A 293 10.88 -9.52 -8.70
N ASN A 294 10.42 -8.61 -7.84
CA ASN A 294 9.61 -8.94 -6.67
C ASN A 294 8.16 -9.30 -7.02
N TYR A 295 7.72 -8.96 -8.23
CA TYR A 295 6.32 -9.02 -8.64
C TYR A 295 6.10 -9.92 -9.86
N LEU A 296 6.99 -10.88 -10.12
CA LEU A 296 6.87 -11.80 -11.24
C LEU A 296 5.86 -12.94 -11.01
N GLY A 297 5.10 -12.92 -9.91
CA GLY A 297 4.13 -13.97 -9.57
C GLY A 297 4.75 -15.15 -8.83
N GLN A 298 3.89 -16.08 -8.39
CA GLN A 298 4.28 -17.31 -7.72
C GLN A 298 3.50 -18.50 -8.33
N PRO A 299 4.15 -19.40 -9.11
CA PRO A 299 5.56 -19.35 -9.53
C PRO A 299 5.87 -18.13 -10.44
N PRO A 300 7.16 -17.73 -10.58
CA PRO A 300 7.54 -16.61 -11.43
C PRO A 300 7.20 -16.80 -12.90
N LEU A 301 6.86 -15.71 -13.59
CA LEU A 301 6.62 -15.67 -15.03
C LEU A 301 7.81 -16.21 -15.83
N SER A 302 7.49 -16.98 -16.86
CA SER A 302 8.40 -17.43 -17.90
C SER A 302 9.10 -16.23 -18.56
N GLN A 303 10.27 -16.47 -19.17
CA GLN A 303 11.03 -15.40 -19.81
C GLN A 303 10.23 -14.67 -20.89
N ALA A 304 9.46 -15.41 -21.70
CA ALA A 304 8.64 -14.84 -22.77
C ALA A 304 7.44 -14.05 -22.22
N ALA A 305 6.73 -14.55 -21.20
CA ALA A 305 5.68 -13.79 -20.55
C ALA A 305 6.23 -12.55 -19.83
N ARG A 306 7.41 -12.64 -19.23
CA ARG A 306 8.08 -11.47 -18.64
C ARG A 306 8.38 -10.38 -19.67
N GLN A 307 8.87 -10.74 -20.85
CA GLN A 307 9.09 -9.78 -21.94
C GLN A 307 7.77 -9.13 -22.38
N GLY A 308 6.70 -9.90 -22.49
CA GLY A 308 5.37 -9.35 -22.77
C GLY A 308 4.91 -8.36 -21.69
N LEU A 309 5.07 -8.70 -20.41
CA LEU A 309 4.75 -7.82 -19.29
C LEU A 309 5.58 -6.53 -19.31
N GLN A 310 6.87 -6.59 -19.65
CA GLN A 310 7.73 -5.40 -19.74
C GLN A 310 7.20 -4.41 -20.78
N HIS A 311 6.82 -4.89 -21.97
CA HIS A 311 6.21 -4.04 -23.00
C HIS A 311 4.89 -3.43 -22.52
N ILE A 312 4.02 -4.24 -21.91
CA ILE A 312 2.73 -3.77 -21.35
C ILE A 312 2.96 -2.65 -20.32
N LEU A 313 3.94 -2.80 -19.41
CA LEU A 313 4.24 -1.79 -18.39
C LEU A 313 4.83 -0.51 -18.99
N ILE A 314 5.68 -0.62 -20.00
CA ILE A 314 6.24 0.54 -20.71
C ILE A 314 5.13 1.34 -21.40
N ASP A 315 4.26 0.66 -22.12
CA ASP A 315 3.15 1.31 -22.83
C ASP A 315 2.14 1.89 -21.85
N ALA A 316 1.78 1.15 -20.79
CA ALA A 316 0.89 1.67 -19.74
C ALA A 316 1.46 2.91 -19.03
N ALA A 317 2.75 2.91 -18.70
CA ALA A 317 3.39 4.05 -18.05
C ALA A 317 3.36 5.30 -18.94
N ARG A 318 3.61 5.15 -20.24
CA ARG A 318 3.53 6.25 -21.22
C ARG A 318 2.11 6.78 -21.38
N GLN A 319 1.13 5.89 -21.45
CA GLN A 319 -0.28 6.26 -21.57
C GLN A 319 -0.79 6.97 -20.31
N LEU A 320 -0.36 6.53 -19.12
CA LEU A 320 -0.65 7.21 -17.85
C LEU A 320 0.01 8.59 -17.76
N GLU A 321 1.25 8.73 -18.23
CA GLU A 321 1.90 10.06 -18.29
C GLU A 321 1.16 10.99 -19.25
N ALA A 322 0.75 10.50 -20.42
CA ALA A 322 -0.04 11.29 -21.38
C ALA A 322 -1.41 11.68 -20.81
N PHE A 323 -2.09 10.77 -20.13
CA PHE A 323 -3.34 11.02 -19.41
C PHE A 323 -3.16 12.09 -18.33
N ASP A 324 -2.16 11.92 -17.47
CA ASP A 324 -1.91 12.81 -16.34
C ASP A 324 -1.59 14.24 -16.79
N ARG A 325 -0.83 14.40 -17.88
CA ARG A 325 -0.50 15.69 -18.49
C ARG A 325 -1.70 16.43 -19.07
N GLN A 326 -2.77 15.72 -19.45
CA GLN A 326 -4.00 16.33 -19.96
C GLN A 326 -4.94 16.80 -18.85
N LEU A 327 -4.73 16.34 -17.63
CA LEU A 327 -5.56 16.74 -16.50
C LEU A 327 -4.97 17.94 -15.77
N VAL A 328 -5.78 18.96 -15.57
CA VAL A 328 -5.48 20.06 -14.65
C VAL A 328 -5.67 19.56 -13.21
N SER A 329 -4.90 20.07 -12.26
CA SER A 329 -5.04 19.70 -10.85
C SER A 329 -6.34 20.29 -10.28
N PHE A 330 -7.17 19.46 -9.63
CA PHE A 330 -8.44 19.89 -9.02
C PHE A 330 -8.46 19.63 -7.50
N GLY A 331 -7.68 20.39 -6.71
CA GLY A 331 -7.73 20.31 -5.23
C GLY A 331 -7.41 18.93 -4.63
N GLU A 332 -7.80 18.70 -3.37
CA GLU A 332 -7.44 17.51 -2.58
C GLU A 332 -8.11 16.21 -3.07
N ALA A 333 -9.31 16.28 -3.65
CA ALA A 333 -10.04 15.10 -4.16
C ALA A 333 -9.50 14.58 -5.51
N ASP A 334 -8.63 15.35 -6.18
CA ASP A 334 -8.11 15.04 -7.52
C ASP A 334 -7.41 13.67 -7.58
N MET A 335 -6.58 13.37 -6.57
CA MET A 335 -5.85 12.10 -6.55
C MET A 335 -6.78 10.91 -6.37
N ALA A 336 -7.82 11.02 -5.55
CA ALA A 336 -8.80 9.95 -5.35
C ALA A 336 -9.54 9.63 -6.65
N LEU A 337 -9.94 10.64 -7.42
CA LEU A 337 -10.60 10.46 -8.72
C LEU A 337 -9.67 9.88 -9.78
N ARG A 338 -8.39 10.28 -9.78
CA ARG A 338 -7.37 9.69 -10.66
C ARG A 338 -7.17 8.21 -10.36
N LEU A 339 -6.93 7.87 -9.10
CA LEU A 339 -6.76 6.47 -8.67
C LEU A 339 -8.01 5.64 -8.95
N TRP A 340 -9.20 6.19 -8.68
CA TRP A 340 -10.46 5.55 -9.03
C TRP A 340 -10.54 5.21 -10.52
N THR A 341 -10.27 6.21 -11.37
CA THR A 341 -10.32 6.06 -12.83
C THR A 341 -9.35 5.00 -13.32
N ILE A 342 -8.11 5.02 -12.83
CA ILE A 342 -7.10 4.02 -13.20
C ILE A 342 -7.56 2.62 -12.76
N CYS A 343 -8.00 2.46 -11.51
CA CYS A 343 -8.45 1.18 -10.96
C CYS A 343 -9.69 0.57 -11.67
N GLN A 344 -10.48 1.38 -12.38
CA GLN A 344 -11.62 0.87 -13.17
C GLN A 344 -11.21 0.19 -14.47
N HIS A 345 -9.98 0.42 -14.93
CA HIS A 345 -9.49 -0.11 -16.20
C HIS A 345 -8.64 -1.36 -15.98
N HIS A 346 -8.55 -2.19 -17.00
CA HIS A 346 -7.58 -3.27 -17.00
C HIS A 346 -6.20 -2.71 -17.40
N LEU A 347 -5.10 -3.29 -16.92
CA LEU A 347 -3.75 -2.85 -17.32
C LEU A 347 -3.57 -2.82 -18.85
N LEU A 348 -4.19 -3.75 -19.57
CA LEU A 348 -4.16 -3.79 -21.03
C LEU A 348 -4.96 -2.67 -21.71
N ASP A 349 -6.00 -2.15 -21.05
CA ASP A 349 -6.73 -0.98 -21.54
C ASP A 349 -5.88 0.27 -21.42
N ILE A 350 -5.13 0.38 -20.33
CA ILE A 350 -4.19 1.47 -20.10
C ILE A 350 -3.03 1.38 -21.09
N ALA A 351 -2.49 0.19 -21.34
CA ALA A 351 -1.39 -0.03 -22.28
C ALA A 351 -1.78 0.10 -23.77
N ALA A 352 -3.07 0.17 -24.10
CA ALA A 352 -3.50 0.26 -25.49
C ALA A 352 -3.02 1.57 -26.16
N PRO A 353 -2.88 1.63 -27.49
CA PRO A 353 -2.48 2.86 -28.19
C PRO A 353 -3.39 4.07 -27.90
N ASP A 354 -4.67 3.81 -27.63
CA ASP A 354 -5.70 4.78 -27.24
C ASP A 354 -5.96 4.81 -25.72
N GLY A 355 -5.05 4.27 -24.91
CA GLY A 355 -5.22 4.09 -23.46
C GLY A 355 -5.43 5.41 -22.72
N CYS A 356 -4.69 6.46 -23.09
CA CYS A 356 -4.92 7.81 -22.58
C CYS A 356 -6.36 8.28 -22.82
N GLN A 357 -6.88 8.13 -24.05
CA GLN A 357 -8.24 8.55 -24.39
C GLN A 357 -9.30 7.74 -23.64
N ARG A 358 -9.06 6.44 -23.43
CA ARG A 358 -9.95 5.59 -22.62
C ARG A 358 -10.04 6.06 -21.18
N LEU A 359 -8.92 6.47 -20.59
CA LEU A 359 -8.89 7.00 -19.22
C LEU A 359 -9.61 8.36 -19.14
N LEU A 360 -9.35 9.27 -20.08
CA LEU A 360 -10.01 10.59 -20.13
C LEU A 360 -11.53 10.46 -20.30
N HIS A 361 -11.98 9.53 -21.14
CA HIS A 361 -13.42 9.32 -21.38
C HIS A 361 -14.16 8.87 -20.11
N THR A 362 -13.49 8.15 -19.22
CA THR A 362 -14.08 7.66 -17.96
C THR A 362 -13.75 8.52 -16.75
N PHE A 363 -12.77 9.42 -16.87
CA PHE A 363 -12.39 10.31 -15.79
C PHE A 363 -13.61 11.17 -15.44
N PRO A 364 -14.09 11.13 -14.17
CA PRO A 364 -15.16 12.01 -13.75
C PRO A 364 -14.56 13.40 -13.62
N TYR A 365 -14.52 14.14 -14.73
CA TYR A 365 -14.28 15.57 -14.67
C TYR A 365 -15.28 16.11 -13.65
N PRO A 366 -14.82 16.85 -12.62
CA PRO A 366 -15.74 17.66 -11.85
C PRO A 366 -16.55 18.41 -12.89
N GLN A 367 -17.87 18.17 -12.95
CA GLN A 367 -18.72 18.95 -13.85
C GLN A 367 -18.28 20.39 -13.65
N ALA A 368 -17.88 21.03 -14.75
CA ALA A 368 -17.45 22.42 -14.73
C ALA A 368 -18.35 23.12 -13.73
N LEU A 369 -17.75 23.75 -12.73
CA LEU A 369 -18.42 24.77 -11.94
C LEU A 369 -19.05 25.69 -12.99
N SER A 370 -20.32 25.44 -13.27
CA SER A 370 -21.07 26.15 -14.26
C SER A 370 -21.38 27.47 -13.59
N LEU A 371 -20.51 28.43 -13.93
CA LEU A 371 -20.50 29.86 -13.61
C LEU A 371 -19.99 30.25 -12.23
#